data_AF-A0A9P4LFE1-F1
#
_entry.id   AF-A0A9P4LFE1-F1
#
_cell.length_a   1.000
_cell.length_b   1.000
_cell.length_c   1.000
_cell.angle_alpha   90.00
_cell.angle_beta   90.00
_cell.angle_gamma   90.00
#
_symmetry.space_group_name_H-M   'P 1'
#
loop_
_entity.id
_entity.type
_entity.pdbx_description
1 polymer ?
#
loop_
_entity_poly.entity_id
_entity_poly.type
_entity_poly.pdbx_seq_one_letter_code
_entity_poly.pdbx_strand_id
1 'polypeptide(L)'
;QQVLLTATLPPSQEGQLCETMLMRRATVLRAETTQRLGVRYAVLQAIPVRLARTLIDKARCLPYVALPPPQEIESAAKGIIYCRSKALCEELADALGCSAYYANMEASRAEVLETWQQSGGLIVSTSALRVGVDIPRVLFTLHIERPWSMVDFVQESGRMRAEGKSMIVLKQ
;
A
#
# COMPACT_ATOMS: atom_id res chain seq x y z
N GLN A 1 -30.07 5.18 -18.49
CA GLN A 1 -29.79 4.96 -17.06
C GLN A 1 -28.28 5.15 -16.86
N GLN A 2 -27.85 5.98 -15.91
CA GLN A 2 -26.43 6.19 -15.61
C GLN A 2 -26.09 5.45 -14.31
N VAL A 3 -24.95 4.77 -14.29
CA VAL A 3 -24.41 4.11 -13.09
C VAL A 3 -23.04 4.71 -12.84
N LEU A 4 -22.85 5.26 -11.64
CA LEU A 4 -21.57 5.82 -11.19
C LEU A 4 -20.98 4.91 -10.14
N LEU A 5 -19.72 4.52 -10.33
CA LEU A 5 -19.01 3.64 -9.43
C LEU A 5 -17.86 4.41 -8.78
N THR A 6 -17.77 4.30 -7.46
CA THR A 6 -16.69 4.89 -6.68
C THR A 6 -16.37 4.00 -5.50
N ALA A 7 -15.09 3.77 -5.26
CA ALA A 7 -14.63 3.01 -4.12
C ALA A 7 -14.44 3.88 -2.87
N THR A 8 -14.25 5.20 -3.05
CA THR A 8 -13.71 6.08 -2.00
C THR A 8 -14.44 7.41 -1.85
N LEU A 9 -15.64 7.57 -2.42
CA LEU A 9 -16.43 8.78 -2.22
C LEU A 9 -16.94 8.85 -0.76
N PRO A 10 -16.50 9.85 0.03
CA PRO A 10 -17.01 10.05 1.38
C PRO A 10 -18.48 10.51 1.33
N PRO A 11 -19.32 10.14 2.32
CA PRO A 11 -20.72 10.56 2.36
C PRO A 11 -20.93 12.08 2.24
N SER A 12 -20.00 12.86 2.80
CA SER A 12 -20.02 14.32 2.72
C SER A 12 -19.86 14.90 1.30
N GLN A 13 -19.36 14.13 0.34
CA GLN A 13 -19.17 14.57 -1.05
C GLN A 13 -20.24 14.00 -2.01
N GLU A 14 -21.18 13.18 -1.52
CA GLU A 14 -22.26 12.62 -2.35
C GLU A 14 -23.17 13.70 -2.93
N GLY A 15 -23.52 14.71 -2.13
CA GLY A 15 -24.33 15.85 -2.57
C GLY A 15 -23.64 16.62 -3.70
N GLN A 16 -22.36 16.96 -3.51
CA GLN A 16 -21.56 17.66 -4.51
C GLN A 16 -21.47 16.86 -5.83
N LEU A 17 -21.29 15.53 -5.75
CA LEU A 17 -21.28 14.68 -6.93
C LEU A 17 -22.64 14.69 -7.64
N CYS A 18 -23.74 14.59 -6.90
CA CYS A 18 -25.08 14.61 -7.47
C CYS A 18 -25.38 15.95 -8.16
N GLU A 19 -25.01 17.07 -7.53
CA GLU A 19 -25.15 18.40 -8.12
C GLU A 19 -24.32 18.56 -9.39
N THR A 20 -23.05 18.18 -9.34
CA THR A 20 -22.13 18.29 -10.48
C THR A 20 -22.60 17.45 -11.67
N MET A 21 -23.16 16.27 -11.40
CA MET A 21 -23.66 15.36 -12.42
C MET A 21 -25.12 15.63 -12.79
N LEU A 22 -25.72 16.71 -12.28
CA LEU A 22 -27.12 17.10 -12.50
C LEU A 22 -28.13 15.98 -12.17
N MET A 23 -27.77 15.12 -11.21
CA MET A 23 -28.59 14.01 -10.77
C MET A 23 -29.67 14.49 -9.81
N ARG A 24 -30.92 14.50 -10.27
CA ARG A 24 -32.09 14.93 -9.47
C ARG A 24 -32.54 13.88 -8.45
N ARG A 25 -32.30 12.60 -8.73
CA ARG A 25 -32.61 11.45 -7.87
C ARG A 25 -31.58 10.35 -8.12
N ALA A 26 -30.73 10.09 -7.14
CA ALA A 26 -29.77 8.99 -7.16
C ALA A 26 -30.11 8.00 -6.05
N THR A 27 -30.15 6.70 -6.39
CA THR A 27 -30.14 5.64 -5.37
C THR A 27 -28.69 5.35 -5.04
N VAL A 28 -28.28 5.66 -3.81
CA VAL A 28 -26.93 5.38 -3.33
C VAL A 28 -26.91 3.98 -2.73
N LEU A 29 -26.14 3.09 -3.34
CA LEU A 29 -25.82 1.78 -2.79
C LEU A 29 -24.41 1.84 -2.20
N ARG A 30 -24.31 1.62 -0.90
CA ARG A 30 -23.05 1.62 -0.17
C ARG A 30 -22.87 0.28 0.52
N ALA A 31 -21.74 -0.38 0.25
CA ALA A 31 -21.36 -1.57 1.01
C ALA A 31 -21.12 -1.17 2.48
N GLU A 32 -21.62 -1.98 3.41
CA GLU A 32 -21.65 -1.64 4.84
C GLU A 32 -20.27 -1.46 5.48
N THR A 33 -19.21 -2.00 4.87
CA THR A 33 -17.88 -1.94 5.49
C THR A 33 -16.75 -2.05 4.45
N THR A 34 -15.73 -1.20 4.60
CA THR A 34 -14.36 -1.42 4.11
C THR A 34 -13.51 -2.18 5.15
N GLN A 35 -14.09 -2.55 6.28
CA GLN A 35 -13.44 -3.17 7.43
C GLN A 35 -13.10 -4.63 7.10
N ARG A 36 -11.85 -4.85 6.73
CA ARG A 36 -11.28 -6.19 6.60
C ARG A 36 -10.93 -6.72 7.98
N LEU A 37 -11.81 -7.51 8.57
CA LEU A 37 -11.71 -7.98 9.97
C LEU A 37 -10.43 -8.78 10.28
N GLY A 38 -9.82 -9.45 9.29
CA GLY A 38 -8.56 -10.16 9.50
C GLY A 38 -7.30 -9.31 9.19
N VAL A 39 -7.46 -8.04 8.82
CA VAL A 39 -6.35 -7.11 8.66
C VAL A 39 -6.03 -6.43 9.99
N ARG A 40 -4.76 -6.50 10.41
CA ARG A 40 -4.26 -5.79 11.59
C ARG A 40 -3.53 -4.52 11.17
N TYR A 41 -3.77 -3.44 11.90
CA TYR A 41 -3.13 -2.14 11.70
C TYR A 41 -2.23 -1.80 12.88
N ALA A 42 -1.03 -1.32 12.61
CA ALA A 42 -0.12 -0.81 13.63
C ALA A 42 0.52 0.51 13.19
N VAL A 43 0.67 1.45 14.13
CA VAL A 43 1.39 2.70 13.94
C VAL A 43 2.61 2.69 14.85
N LEU A 44 3.78 2.88 14.25
CA LEU A 44 5.05 2.90 14.95
C LEU A 44 5.65 4.29 14.86
N GLN A 45 6.16 4.78 15.99
CA GLN A 45 6.89 6.03 16.07
C GLN A 45 8.39 5.71 16.03
N ALA A 46 9.10 6.11 14.97
CA ALA A 46 10.51 5.75 14.80
C ALA A 46 11.43 6.96 14.51
N ILE A 47 12.58 6.93 15.19
CA ILE A 47 13.73 7.87 15.19
C ILE A 47 14.58 7.70 13.89
N PRO A 48 15.65 8.48 13.64
CA PRO A 48 16.00 9.06 12.33
C PRO A 48 16.25 8.03 11.21
N VAL A 49 15.93 8.43 9.97
CA VAL A 49 15.88 7.63 8.72
C VAL A 49 17.20 6.96 8.31
N ARG A 50 18.34 7.27 8.93
CA ARG A 50 19.69 6.81 8.51
C ARG A 50 19.93 5.29 8.56
N LEU A 51 18.99 4.48 9.01
CA LEU A 51 19.10 3.03 9.00
C LEU A 51 17.80 2.38 8.48
N ALA A 52 17.56 2.45 7.18
CA ALA A 52 16.59 1.64 6.46
C ALA A 52 16.51 0.18 6.96
N ARG A 53 17.69 -0.46 7.11
CA ARG A 53 17.82 -1.82 7.61
C ARG A 53 17.40 -1.96 9.06
N THR A 54 17.76 -1.02 9.94
CA THR A 54 17.28 -1.00 11.33
C THR A 54 15.80 -0.70 11.46
N LEU A 55 15.19 0.08 10.56
CA LEU A 55 13.74 0.28 10.56
C LEU A 55 13.01 -1.01 10.20
N ILE A 56 13.55 -1.80 9.28
CA ILE A 56 12.98 -3.08 8.89
C ILE A 56 13.31 -4.18 9.90
N ASP A 57 14.48 -4.17 10.52
CA ASP A 57 14.84 -5.07 11.62
C ASP A 57 14.04 -4.73 12.89
N LYS A 58 13.82 -3.45 13.20
CA LYS A 58 12.87 -3.05 14.26
C LYS A 58 11.44 -3.39 13.89
N ALA A 59 11.03 -3.22 12.63
CA ALA A 59 9.73 -3.70 12.17
C ALA A 59 9.63 -5.20 12.39
N ARG A 60 10.64 -6.01 12.02
CA ARG A 60 10.71 -7.47 12.25
C ARG A 60 10.68 -7.85 13.74
N CYS A 61 11.27 -7.04 14.62
CA CYS A 61 11.38 -7.34 16.06
C CYS A 61 10.18 -6.85 16.89
N LEU A 62 9.21 -6.16 16.30
CA LEU A 62 8.03 -5.73 17.05
C LEU A 62 7.11 -6.91 17.31
N PRO A 63 6.60 -7.08 18.54
CA PRO A 63 5.81 -8.25 18.94
C PRO A 63 4.50 -8.43 18.13
N TYR A 64 4.07 -7.39 17.42
CA TYR A 64 2.89 -7.40 16.54
C TYR A 64 3.23 -7.72 15.07
N VAL A 65 4.52 -7.90 14.76
CA VAL A 65 5.12 -7.83 13.43
C VAL A 65 6.14 -8.96 13.27
N ALA A 66 5.70 -10.21 13.33
CA ALA A 66 6.45 -11.27 12.69
C ALA A 66 6.35 -11.05 11.17
N LEU A 67 7.23 -10.22 10.61
CA LEU A 67 7.57 -10.30 9.19
C LEU A 67 8.30 -11.64 9.04
N PRO A 68 7.86 -12.55 8.16
CA PRO A 68 8.63 -13.76 7.90
C PRO A 68 10.05 -13.33 7.48
N PRO A 69 11.11 -13.99 7.96
CA PRO A 69 12.45 -13.72 7.46
C PRO A 69 12.46 -13.84 5.93
N PRO A 70 13.36 -13.14 5.22
CA PRO A 70 13.40 -13.14 3.76
C PRO A 70 13.39 -14.54 3.12
N GLN A 71 13.85 -15.56 3.85
CA GLN A 71 13.90 -16.96 3.44
C GLN A 71 12.59 -17.75 3.68
N GLU A 72 11.69 -17.26 4.53
CA GLU A 72 10.39 -17.89 4.86
C GLU A 72 9.21 -17.26 4.10
N ILE A 73 9.48 -16.26 3.26
CA ILE A 73 8.51 -15.83 2.26
C ILE A 73 8.34 -17.02 1.31
N GLU A 74 7.28 -17.82 1.50
CA GLU A 74 6.84 -18.82 0.51
C GLU A 74 6.96 -18.18 -0.87
N SER A 75 7.46 -18.91 -1.88
CA SER A 75 7.95 -18.38 -3.17
C SER A 75 6.94 -17.61 -4.06
N ALA A 76 5.80 -17.18 -3.51
CA ALA A 76 4.80 -16.32 -4.13
C ALA A 76 4.24 -15.21 -3.21
N ALA A 77 4.67 -15.12 -1.94
CA ALA A 77 4.19 -14.12 -0.98
C ALA A 77 4.77 -12.73 -1.27
N LYS A 78 3.94 -11.69 -1.16
CA LYS A 78 4.27 -10.33 -1.58
C LYS A 78 4.21 -9.33 -0.43
N GLY A 79 5.21 -8.47 -0.33
CA GLY A 79 5.24 -7.33 0.59
C GLY A 79 5.50 -6.03 -0.15
N ILE A 80 4.80 -4.97 0.25
CA ILE A 80 4.95 -3.64 -0.38
C ILE A 80 5.41 -2.64 0.67
N ILE A 81 6.47 -1.89 0.37
CA ILE A 81 6.95 -0.79 1.19
C ILE A 81 6.64 0.52 0.48
N TYR A 82 5.73 1.33 1.02
CA TYR A 82 5.35 2.63 0.46
C TYR A 82 6.24 3.75 0.99
N CYS A 83 6.73 4.61 0.08
CA CYS A 83 7.60 5.75 0.38
C CYS A 83 7.09 7.03 -0.31
N ARG A 84 7.53 8.19 0.14
CA ARG A 84 7.09 9.49 -0.41
C ARG A 84 7.92 10.02 -1.57
N SER A 85 9.15 9.54 -1.76
CA SER A 85 10.05 10.03 -2.81
C SER A 85 10.74 8.88 -3.57
N LYS A 86 11.13 9.15 -4.82
CA LYS A 86 11.87 8.19 -5.66
C LYS A 86 13.24 7.86 -5.06
N ALA A 87 13.95 8.88 -4.58
CA ALA A 87 15.25 8.71 -3.93
C ALA A 87 15.15 7.77 -2.71
N LEU A 88 14.12 7.92 -1.88
CA LEU A 88 13.90 7.03 -0.75
C LEU A 88 13.54 5.59 -1.20
N CYS A 89 12.79 5.43 -2.29
CA CYS A 89 12.52 4.11 -2.86
C CYS A 89 13.80 3.42 -3.31
N GLU A 90 14.70 4.13 -3.99
CA GLU A 90 15.97 3.61 -4.49
C GLU A 90 16.91 3.24 -3.32
N GLU A 91 17.05 4.14 -2.35
CA GLU A 91 17.85 3.91 -1.14
C GLU A 91 17.39 2.66 -0.38
N LEU A 92 16.08 2.51 -0.18
CA LEU A 92 15.51 1.35 0.51
C LEU A 92 15.62 0.07 -0.31
N ALA A 93 15.38 0.14 -1.61
CA ALA A 93 15.48 -1.01 -2.51
C ALA A 93 16.91 -1.58 -2.54
N ASP A 94 17.91 -0.70 -2.64
CA ASP A 94 19.33 -1.07 -2.57
C ASP A 94 19.69 -1.67 -1.21
N ALA A 95 19.31 -1.00 -0.11
CA ALA A 95 19.59 -1.48 1.25
C ALA A 95 18.94 -2.84 1.58
N LEU A 96 17.87 -3.20 0.89
CA LEU A 96 17.11 -4.43 1.11
C LEU A 96 17.36 -5.52 0.07
N GLY A 97 18.09 -5.20 -1.00
CA GLY A 97 18.30 -6.11 -2.12
C GLY A 97 16.99 -6.50 -2.80
N CYS A 98 16.09 -5.53 -3.03
CA CYS A 98 14.80 -5.75 -3.68
C CYS A 98 14.52 -4.69 -4.75
N SER A 99 13.40 -4.80 -5.46
CA SER A 99 13.08 -3.90 -6.57
C SER A 99 12.42 -2.60 -6.08
N ALA A 100 12.75 -1.48 -6.73
CA ALA A 100 12.01 -0.22 -6.61
C ALA A 100 10.96 -0.10 -7.73
N TYR A 101 9.82 0.54 -7.42
CA TYR A 101 8.76 0.85 -8.38
C TYR A 101 8.22 2.26 -8.18
N TYR A 102 8.39 3.15 -9.14
CA TYR A 102 7.88 4.52 -9.04
C TYR A 102 7.51 5.09 -10.42
N ALA A 103 6.83 6.25 -10.42
CA ALA A 103 6.42 6.91 -11.65
C ALA A 103 7.64 7.38 -12.48
N ASN A 104 7.54 7.29 -13.81
CA ASN A 104 8.59 7.64 -14.76
C ASN A 104 9.90 6.84 -14.58
N MET A 105 9.82 5.59 -14.12
CA MET A 105 10.87 4.62 -14.43
C MET A 105 10.92 4.45 -15.95
N GLU A 106 12.12 4.30 -16.50
CA GLU A 106 12.35 4.09 -17.93
C GLU A 106 11.78 2.72 -18.38
N ALA A 107 12.26 2.18 -19.51
CA ALA A 107 11.73 1.02 -20.22
C ALA A 107 11.44 -0.24 -19.36
N SER A 108 11.98 -0.34 -18.14
CA SER A 108 11.87 -1.50 -17.24
C SER A 108 10.66 -1.49 -16.30
N ARG A 109 9.82 -0.45 -16.25
CA ARG A 109 8.73 -0.38 -15.24
C ARG A 109 7.75 -1.56 -15.33
N ALA A 110 7.37 -1.96 -16.53
CA ALA A 110 6.45 -3.07 -16.76
C ALA A 110 7.09 -4.40 -16.37
N GLU A 111 8.34 -4.60 -16.78
CA GLU A 111 9.14 -5.80 -16.48
C GLU A 111 9.34 -5.98 -14.97
N VAL A 112 9.77 -4.94 -14.25
CA VAL A 112 9.96 -5.01 -12.79
C VAL A 112 8.69 -5.46 -12.07
N LEU A 113 7.55 -4.91 -12.49
CA LEU A 113 6.26 -5.26 -11.90
C LEU A 113 5.83 -6.67 -12.27
N GLU A 114 6.03 -7.09 -13.51
CA GLU A 114 5.70 -8.44 -13.98
C GLU A 114 6.55 -9.49 -13.26
N THR A 115 7.87 -9.31 -13.22
CA THR A 115 8.79 -10.19 -12.51
C THR A 115 8.43 -10.29 -11.03
N TRP A 116 8.20 -9.17 -10.35
CA TRP A 116 7.81 -9.20 -8.94
C TRP A 116 6.43 -9.86 -8.72
N GLN A 117 5.49 -9.69 -9.65
CA GLN A 117 4.19 -10.37 -9.56
C GLN A 117 4.31 -11.89 -9.66
N GLN A 118 5.22 -12.38 -10.50
CA GLN A 118 5.47 -13.80 -10.70
C GLN A 118 6.31 -14.40 -9.56
N SER A 119 7.43 -13.77 -9.21
CA SER A 119 8.41 -14.28 -8.25
C SER A 119 8.08 -13.97 -6.78
N GLY A 120 7.21 -12.99 -6.52
CA GLY A 120 6.92 -12.54 -5.16
C GLY A 120 8.09 -11.75 -4.54
N GLY A 121 8.12 -11.71 -3.21
CA GLY A 121 9.13 -10.98 -2.45
C GLY A 121 8.73 -9.53 -2.13
N LEU A 122 9.74 -8.68 -1.92
CA LEU A 122 9.55 -7.29 -1.52
C LEU A 122 9.65 -6.36 -2.72
N ILE A 123 8.81 -5.32 -2.72
CA ILE A 123 8.94 -4.19 -3.61
C ILE A 123 8.81 -2.90 -2.82
N VAL A 124 9.69 -1.94 -3.10
CA VAL A 124 9.60 -0.59 -2.54
C VAL A 124 8.96 0.30 -3.59
N SER A 125 7.91 1.02 -3.21
CA SER A 125 7.17 1.84 -4.16
C SER A 125 6.76 3.18 -3.61
N THR A 126 6.60 4.15 -4.51
CA THR A 126 5.79 5.34 -4.21
C THR A 126 4.31 4.99 -4.38
N SER A 127 3.42 5.97 -4.32
CA SER A 127 2.02 5.75 -4.63
C SER A 127 1.74 5.40 -6.11
N ALA A 128 2.78 5.17 -6.92
CA ALA A 128 2.66 4.73 -8.31
C ALA A 128 2.06 3.33 -8.44
N LEU A 129 2.24 2.45 -7.44
CA LEU A 129 1.64 1.10 -7.43
C LEU A 129 0.12 1.11 -7.21
N ARG A 130 -0.49 2.29 -7.01
CA ARG A 130 -1.89 2.44 -6.60
C ARG A 130 -2.89 2.24 -7.73
N VAL A 131 -2.54 2.52 -8.98
CA VAL A 131 -3.51 2.62 -10.08
C VAL A 131 -3.44 1.41 -11.00
N GLY A 132 -4.56 0.69 -11.14
CA GLY A 132 -4.79 -0.26 -12.24
C GLY A 132 -4.11 -1.63 -12.15
N VAL A 133 -3.35 -1.91 -11.09
CA VAL A 133 -2.70 -3.22 -10.89
C VAL A 133 -3.47 -4.02 -9.85
N ASP A 134 -3.95 -5.20 -10.19
CA ASP A 134 -4.46 -6.18 -9.21
C ASP A 134 -3.29 -7.05 -8.75
N ILE A 135 -2.95 -7.00 -7.46
CA ILE A 135 -1.79 -7.71 -6.92
C ILE A 135 -2.32 -8.79 -5.97
N PRO A 136 -2.41 -10.05 -6.43
CA PRO A 136 -2.85 -11.13 -5.57
C PRO A 136 -1.78 -11.44 -4.51
N ARG A 137 -2.24 -11.81 -3.32
CA ARG A 137 -1.41 -12.35 -2.23
C ARG A 137 -0.42 -11.37 -1.57
N VAL A 138 -0.79 -10.10 -1.44
CA VAL A 138 -0.06 -9.16 -0.55
C VAL A 138 -0.27 -9.57 0.91
N LEU A 139 0.81 -9.97 1.59
CA LEU A 139 0.81 -10.35 3.00
C LEU A 139 0.90 -9.13 3.92
N PHE A 140 1.69 -8.13 3.53
CA PHE A 140 1.83 -6.92 4.31
C PHE A 140 2.12 -5.68 3.48
N THR A 141 1.76 -4.54 4.07
CA THR A 141 2.12 -3.20 3.58
C THR A 141 2.82 -2.43 4.69
N LEU A 142 3.89 -1.73 4.34
CA LEU A 142 4.66 -0.90 5.26
C LEU A 142 4.77 0.51 4.70
N HIS A 143 4.19 1.50 5.35
CA HIS A 143 4.35 2.90 4.97
C HIS A 143 5.54 3.49 5.72
N ILE A 144 6.60 3.84 5.01
CA ILE A 144 7.69 4.66 5.53
C ILE A 144 7.28 6.11 5.35
N GLU A 145 7.10 6.80 6.48
CA GLU A 145 6.47 8.12 6.59
C GLU A 145 4.93 8.07 6.48
N ARG A 146 4.29 9.19 6.83
CA ARG A 146 2.83 9.31 6.80
C ARG A 146 2.31 9.20 5.36
N PRO A 147 1.27 8.37 5.10
CA PRO A 147 0.53 8.40 3.84
C PRO A 147 0.03 9.81 3.51
N TRP A 148 -0.17 10.12 2.22
CA TRP A 148 -0.61 11.45 1.79
C TRP A 148 -2.00 11.80 2.31
N SER A 149 -2.90 10.82 2.36
CA SER A 149 -4.22 10.95 2.94
C SER A 149 -4.70 9.62 3.53
N MET A 150 -5.77 9.66 4.32
CA MET A 150 -6.44 8.44 4.79
C MET A 150 -7.05 7.64 3.64
N VAL A 151 -7.49 8.30 2.56
CA VAL A 151 -8.01 7.63 1.38
C VAL A 151 -6.91 6.83 0.70
N ASP A 152 -5.73 7.42 0.53
CA ASP A 152 -4.57 6.73 -0.04
C ASP A 152 -4.20 5.51 0.81
N PHE A 153 -4.12 5.69 2.12
CA PHE A 153 -3.82 4.61 3.05
C PHE A 153 -4.83 3.46 2.96
N VAL A 154 -6.13 3.76 2.92
CA VAL A 154 -7.18 2.73 2.82
C VAL A 154 -7.12 2.00 1.47
N GLN A 155 -6.82 2.70 0.38
CA GLN A 155 -6.62 2.05 -0.93
C GLN A 155 -5.36 1.18 -0.95
N GLU A 156 -4.26 1.66 -0.37
CA GLU A 156 -2.96 1.00 -0.36
C GLU A 156 -2.96 -0.25 0.54
N SER A 157 -3.51 -0.13 1.75
CA SER A 157 -3.69 -1.26 2.69
C SER A 157 -4.81 -2.21 2.27
N GLY A 158 -5.82 -1.73 1.54
CA GLY A 158 -6.91 -2.54 0.99
C GLY A 158 -6.48 -3.62 0.00
N ARG A 159 -5.21 -3.66 -0.42
CA ARG A 159 -4.64 -4.68 -1.32
C ARG A 159 -4.27 -5.99 -0.61
N MET A 160 -4.26 -6.00 0.71
CA MET A 160 -3.82 -7.15 1.50
C MET A 160 -4.85 -8.26 1.54
N ARG A 161 -4.39 -9.51 1.68
CA ARG A 161 -5.28 -10.66 1.91
C ARG A 161 -6.14 -10.48 3.16
N ALA A 162 -7.22 -11.25 3.26
CA ALA A 162 -8.12 -11.26 4.41
C ALA A 162 -7.40 -11.48 5.76
N GLU A 163 -6.25 -12.15 5.78
CA GLU A 163 -5.39 -12.37 6.97
C GLU A 163 -4.03 -11.62 6.88
N GLY A 164 -4.00 -10.46 6.23
CA GLY A 164 -2.78 -9.64 6.06
C GLY A 164 -2.52 -8.65 7.21
N LYS A 165 -1.36 -7.97 7.19
CA LYS A 165 -1.00 -6.95 8.20
C LYS A 165 -0.53 -5.65 7.54
N SER A 166 -1.16 -4.51 7.84
CA SER A 166 -0.70 -3.19 7.38
C SER A 166 -0.09 -2.40 8.51
N MET A 167 0.96 -1.66 8.17
CA MET A 167 1.75 -0.93 9.14
C MET A 167 2.13 0.44 8.62
N ILE A 168 2.06 1.43 9.50
CA ILE A 168 2.56 2.78 9.25
C ILE A 168 3.72 3.05 10.20
N VAL A 169 4.88 3.41 9.66
CA VAL A 169 6.03 3.92 10.41
C VAL A 169 6.06 5.43 10.23
N LEU A 170 5.75 6.17 11.29
CA LEU A 170 5.79 7.62 11.31
C LEU A 170 7.19 8.10 11.67
N LYS A 171 7.72 9.00 10.83
CA LYS A 171 8.92 9.80 11.06
C LYS A 171 8.53 11.03 11.89
N GLN A 172 9.31 11.35 12.93
CA GLN A 172 9.22 12.64 13.62
C GLN A 172 9.89 13.75 12.81
#